data_AF-A0A7V9H3F4-F1
#
_entry.id   AF-A0A7V9H3F4-F1
#
_cell.length_a   1.000
_cell.length_b   1.000
_cell.length_c   1.000
_cell.angle_alpha   90.00
_cell.angle_beta   90.00
_cell.angle_gamma   90.00
#
_symmetry.space_group_name_H-M   'P 1'
#
loop_
_entity.id
_entity.type
_entity.pdbx_description
1 polymer ?
#
loop_
_entity_poly.entity_id
_entity_poly.type
_entity_poly.pdbx_seq_one_letter_code
_entity_poly.pdbx_strand_id
1 'polypeptide(L)'
;MKVRVGPLLDAWVFEVVPGSRVLVLAYGCFVEDFAGMAHSVEHSGVRFFGLDQLGGVALPDGYARVVRAWASHPAASGSYGL
;
A
#
# COMPACT_ATOMS: atom_id res chain seq x y z
N MET A 1 6.01 11.24 10.75
CA MET A 1 5.68 9.83 10.52
C MET A 1 6.96 9.03 10.33
N LYS A 2 7.19 7.99 11.15
CA LYS A 2 8.29 7.04 10.98
C LYS A 2 7.76 5.76 10.36
N VAL A 3 8.52 5.20 9.42
CA VAL A 3 8.15 3.99 8.69
C VAL A 3 9.30 3.01 8.76
N ARG A 4 9.01 1.77 9.14
CA ARG A 4 9.92 0.64 9.00
C ARG A 4 9.47 -0.21 7.82
N VAL A 5 10.35 -0.35 6.84
CA VAL A 5 10.10 -1.17 5.65
C VAL A 5 10.18 -2.64 6.02
N GLY A 6 9.20 -3.41 5.55
CA GLY A 6 9.09 -4.85 5.70
C GLY A 6 9.45 -5.59 4.40
N PRO A 7 8.86 -6.76 4.14
CA PRO A 7 9.20 -7.59 2.99
C PRO A 7 8.72 -6.98 1.67
N LEU A 8 9.43 -7.30 0.58
CA LEU A 8 8.90 -7.15 -0.77
C LEU A 8 7.74 -8.14 -0.96
N LEU A 9 6.59 -7.63 -1.40
CA LEU A 9 5.37 -8.41 -1.58
C LEU A 9 5.13 -8.77 -3.04
N ASP A 10 5.46 -7.86 -3.96
CA ASP A 10 5.31 -8.09 -5.40
C ASP A 10 6.15 -7.09 -6.19
N ALA A 11 6.42 -7.43 -7.44
CA ALA A 11 7.11 -6.58 -8.41
C ALA A 11 6.46 -6.74 -9.80
N TRP A 12 6.02 -5.63 -10.40
CA TRP A 12 5.40 -5.67 -11.73
C TRP A 12 5.67 -4.41 -12.53
N VAL A 13 5.59 -4.53 -13.86
CA VAL A 13 5.63 -3.38 -14.75
C VAL A 13 4.21 -2.84 -14.91
N PHE A 14 4.04 -1.55 -14.71
CA PHE A 14 2.77 -0.83 -14.86
C PHE A 14 2.88 0.22 -15.95
N GLU A 15 1.90 0.27 -16.85
CA GLU A 15 1.83 1.30 -17.90
C GLU A 15 0.95 2.45 -17.40
N VAL A 16 1.57 3.58 -17.06
CA VAL A 16 0.89 4.72 -16.42
C VAL A 16 0.05 5.47 -17.46
N VAL A 17 0.64 5.67 -18.64
CA VAL A 17 0.02 6.21 -19.84
C VAL A 17 0.58 5.45 -21.05
N PRO A 18 -0.10 5.45 -22.21
CA PRO A 18 0.37 4.72 -23.39
C PRO A 18 1.85 5.00 -23.70
N GLY A 19 2.65 3.93 -23.77
CA GLY A 19 4.09 3.99 -24.04
C GLY A 19 4.98 4.35 -22.85
N SER A 20 4.42 4.67 -21.68
CA SER A 20 5.17 5.00 -20.47
C SER A 20 5.01 3.92 -19.40
N ARG A 21 6.10 3.20 -19.13
CA ARG A 21 6.12 2.08 -18.17
C ARG A 21 7.00 2.37 -16.97
N VAL A 22 6.55 1.91 -15.81
CA VAL A 22 7.29 1.97 -14.55
C VAL A 22 7.39 0.58 -13.95
N LEU A 23 8.50 0.27 -13.28
CA LEU A 23 8.60 -0.91 -12.41
C LEU A 23 8.08 -0.52 -11.03
N VAL A 24 7.01 -1.17 -10.59
CA VAL A 24 6.47 -1.03 -9.24
C VAL A 24 7.05 -2.13 -8.37
N LEU A 25 7.65 -1.74 -7.24
CA LEU A 25 8.10 -2.65 -6.18
C LEU A 25 7.27 -2.36 -4.94
N ALA A 26 6.41 -3.30 -4.55
CA ALA A 26 5.51 -3.12 -3.42
C ALA A 26 6.08 -3.78 -2.18
N TYR A 27 6.25 -3.01 -1.11
CA TYR A 27 6.70 -3.50 0.19
C TYR A 27 5.59 -3.40 1.22
N GLY A 28 5.54 -4.37 2.13
CA GLY A 28 4.80 -4.21 3.38
C GLY A 28 5.53 -3.21 4.27
N CYS A 29 4.80 -2.32 4.94
CA CYS A 29 5.40 -1.29 5.79
C CYS A 29 4.71 -1.26 7.15
N PHE A 30 5.49 -0.98 8.18
CA PHE A 30 5.01 -0.73 9.53
C PHE A 30 5.13 0.75 9.81
N VAL A 31 4.02 1.38 10.18
CA VAL A 31 3.95 2.80 10.48
C VAL A 31 3.65 2.93 11.96
N GLU A 32 4.44 3.73 12.69
CA GLU A 32 4.28 3.89 14.15
C GLU A 32 2.94 4.55 14.51
N ASP A 33 2.59 5.61 13.79
CA ASP A 33 1.30 6.28 13.87
C ASP A 33 0.97 6.99 12.55
N PHE A 34 -0.29 7.37 12.40
CA PHE A 34 -0.76 8.15 11.27
C PHE A 34 -1.08 9.61 11.66
N ALA A 35 -0.54 10.08 12.78
CA ALA A 35 -0.77 11.44 13.25
C ALA A 35 -0.16 12.44 12.28
N GLY A 36 -0.96 13.44 11.89
CA GLY A 36 -0.53 14.45 10.92
C GLY A 36 -0.42 13.91 9.49
N MET A 37 -1.03 12.77 9.16
CA MET A 37 -1.13 12.31 7.77
C MET A 37 -1.79 13.39 6.92
N ALA A 38 -1.06 13.85 5.92
CA ALA A 38 -1.51 14.79 4.90
C ALA A 38 -1.06 14.28 3.52
N HIS A 39 -1.64 14.86 2.48
CA HIS A 39 -1.22 14.62 1.11
C HIS A 39 -0.70 15.92 0.50
N SER A 40 0.20 15.83 -0.48
CA SER A 40 0.68 16.98 -1.23
C SER A 40 -0.29 17.32 -2.36
N VAL A 41 -0.04 18.44 -3.05
CA VAL A 41 -0.82 18.89 -4.23
C VAL A 41 -0.79 17.91 -5.41
N GLU A 42 0.13 16.95 -5.41
CA GLU A 42 0.16 15.87 -6.42
C GLU A 42 -1.05 14.93 -6.30
N HIS A 43 -1.66 14.86 -5.11
CA HIS A 43 -2.80 14.01 -4.82
C HIS A 43 -4.04 14.87 -4.52
N SER A 44 -5.23 14.30 -4.72
CA SER A 44 -6.50 14.97 -4.45
C SER A 44 -7.09 14.67 -3.07
N GLY A 45 -6.50 13.71 -2.34
CA GLY A 45 -6.99 13.30 -1.03
C GLY A 45 -6.26 12.10 -0.45
N VAL A 46 -6.55 11.80 0.80
CA VAL A 46 -6.10 10.60 1.50
C VAL A 46 -7.21 10.08 2.42
N ARG A 47 -7.36 8.75 2.50
CA ARG A 47 -8.39 8.09 3.30
C ARG A 47 -7.92 6.72 3.77
N PHE A 48 -8.38 6.31 4.95
CA PHE A 48 -8.26 4.94 5.43
C PHE A 48 -9.44 4.09 4.98
N PHE A 49 -9.13 2.87 4.55
CA PHE A 49 -10.11 1.86 4.18
C PHE A 49 -9.87 0.61 5.03
N GLY A 50 -10.95 0.01 5.50
CA GLY A 50 -10.92 -1.35 6.03
C GLY A 50 -10.65 -2.36 4.91
N LEU A 51 -10.11 -3.53 5.26
CA LEU A 51 -9.84 -4.59 4.28
C LEU A 51 -11.12 -5.11 3.60
N ASP A 52 -12.25 -5.07 4.32
CA ASP A 52 -13.59 -5.38 3.84
C ASP A 52 -14.09 -4.40 2.78
N GLN A 53 -13.61 -3.15 2.80
CA GLN A 53 -13.99 -2.11 1.85
C GLN A 53 -13.21 -2.19 0.54
N LEU A 54 -12.14 -3.00 0.47
CA LEU A 54 -11.21 -3.02 -0.67
C LEU A 54 -11.89 -3.28 -2.01
N GLY A 55 -12.96 -4.10 -2.03
CA GLY A 55 -13.71 -4.39 -3.25
C GLY A 55 -14.45 -3.19 -3.85
N GLY A 56 -14.70 -2.13 -3.07
CA GLY A 56 -15.33 -0.89 -3.52
C GLY A 56 -14.35 0.23 -3.87
N VAL A 57 -13.04 0.01 -3.67
CA VAL A 57 -12.02 1.01 -3.98
C VAL A 57 -11.52 0.78 -5.41
N ALA A 58 -11.60 1.81 -6.24
CA ALA A 58 -11.04 1.78 -7.60
C ALA A 58 -9.51 1.76 -7.55
N LEU A 59 -8.94 0.56 -7.45
CA LEU A 59 -7.49 0.30 -7.49
C LEU A 59 -7.15 -0.54 -8.71
N PRO A 60 -6.05 -0.26 -9.43
CA PRO A 60 -5.52 -1.19 -10.40
C PRO A 60 -5.15 -2.53 -9.74
N ASP A 61 -5.26 -3.62 -10.48
CA ASP A 61 -5.17 -5.00 -9.95
C ASP A 61 -3.90 -5.26 -9.13
N GLY A 62 -2.75 -4.71 -9.55
CA GLY A 62 -1.48 -4.84 -8.84
C GLY A 62 -1.57 -4.37 -7.38
N TYR A 63 -2.21 -3.22 -7.15
CA TYR A 63 -2.36 -2.62 -5.83
C TYR A 63 -3.32 -3.43 -4.95
N ALA A 64 -4.47 -3.84 -5.50
CA ALA A 64 -5.44 -4.63 -4.74
C ALA A 64 -4.87 -6.00 -4.35
N ARG A 65 -4.04 -6.63 -5.20
CA ARG A 65 -3.35 -7.89 -4.85
C ARG A 65 -2.39 -7.69 -3.68
N VAL A 66 -1.53 -6.67 -3.70
CA VAL A 66 -0.51 -6.50 -2.64
C VAL A 66 -1.10 -6.10 -1.30
N VAL A 67 -2.22 -5.36 -1.28
CA VAL A 67 -2.96 -5.08 -0.04
C VAL A 67 -3.47 -6.37 0.59
N ARG A 68 -4.05 -7.28 -0.20
CA ARG A 68 -4.50 -8.60 0.27
C ARG A 68 -3.33 -9.47 0.71
N ALA A 69 -2.25 -9.49 -0.07
CA ALA A 69 -1.03 -10.22 0.26
C ALA A 69 -0.48 -9.77 1.61
N TRP A 70 -0.37 -8.44 1.82
CA TRP A 70 0.08 -7.88 3.09
C TRP A 70 -0.82 -8.27 4.26
N ALA A 71 -2.14 -8.16 4.09
CA ALA A 71 -3.11 -8.53 5.12
C ALA A 71 -2.99 -9.99 5.58
N SER A 72 -2.58 -10.89 4.67
CA SER A 72 -2.33 -12.30 4.96
C SER A 72 -0.89 -12.63 5.35
N HIS A 73 0.03 -11.66 5.26
CA HIS A 73 1.46 -11.92 5.43
C HIS A 73 1.79 -12.08 6.93
N PRO A 74 2.54 -13.13 7.34
CA PRO A 74 2.84 -13.38 8.76
C PRO A 74 3.47 -12.19 9.50
N ALA A 75 4.35 -11.45 8.80
CA ALA A 75 4.97 -10.24 9.34
C ALA A 75 3.97 -9.14 9.72
N ALA A 76 2.80 -9.05 9.06
CA ALA A 76 1.78 -8.05 9.35
C ALA A 76 1.03 -8.33 10.67
N SER A 77 0.90 -9.62 11.04
CA SER A 77 0.23 -10.04 12.26
C SER A 77 1.10 -9.89 13.51
N GLY A 78 2.42 -9.78 13.35
CA GLY A 78 3.40 -9.76 14.44
C GLY A 78 3.63 -8.39 15.10
N SER A 79 2.93 -7.33 14.70
CA SER A 79 3.18 -5.95 15.17
C SER A 79 2.15 -5.35 16.12
N TYR A 80 1.14 -6.10 16.57
CA TYR A 80 0.25 -5.69 17.68
C TYR A 80 0.78 -6.23 19.02
N GLY A 81 1.99 -5.84 19.37
CA GLY A 81 2.61 -6.28 20.61
C GLY A 81 3.81 -5.45 20.96
N LEU A 82 3.59 -4.17 21.27
CA LEU A 82 4.36 -3.31 22.18
C LEU A 82 3.46 -2.14 22.63
#